data_AF-A0A1Y2DJX0-F1
#
_entry.id   AF-A0A1Y2DJX0-F1
#
_cell.length_a   1.000
_cell.length_b   1.000
_cell.length_c   1.000
_cell.angle_alpha   90.00
_cell.angle_beta   90.00
_cell.angle_gamma   90.00
#
_symmetry.space_group_name_H-M   'P 1'
#
loop_
_entity.id
_entity.type
_entity.pdbx_description
1 polymer ?
#
loop_
_entity_poly.entity_id
_entity_poly.type
_entity_poly.pdbx_seq_one_letter_code
_entity_poly.pdbx_strand_id
1 'polypeptide(L)'
;DPPRGEEYWVAASDEFQHATDLVKYIREHHGDDFCIGVAGYPEGHADSEDKQMDIEYLYHKQQAGADFVVTQLFYDVETFMAWYQACRDRGITIPILPGIMPIQNYQSFRRMTNLCKSFLPPQLVKELEEIQHDDAAVKEYGVNLAVEMMRDLRKGGINGFHLCTLNLEKSVTKVLEKLEWVQPGQNKATLPTNGGPLPKAVNSLRPSTPGGTPGGSFNGQTVASPDIARKDSPTSWDEFPNGRFGDARSPAYGDLDGYGVGLKLPPAEALRQWGRPTTLSDVSTIFSSYLSGKLPSNPWSEEPLRAETTSISASLIRLNDERHWWTVGSQPAVDGAPSAHPVHGFGPKGGYVYQKAFVEFFLSEEELDEFEKRSEEEEKGRRERGEGEEGLIKWFAGNRRGDSRSNMGKGDVNAVTWGVFGGKEIVTTTLIEEMSFKAWNEEAFAIWLEWSHLYPAGSDSRKFIRDLADTRWLVSVAHHDYKDEMGLWNWLLEQGKK
;
A
#
# COMPACT_ATOMS: atom_id res chain seq x y z
N ASP A 1 17.34 9.52 2.32
CA ASP A 1 17.49 8.07 2.54
C ASP A 1 18.41 7.47 1.48
N PRO A 2 19.19 6.43 1.82
CA PRO A 2 19.94 5.64 0.84
C PRO A 2 19.02 4.98 -0.19
N PRO A 3 19.55 4.60 -1.37
CA PRO A 3 18.89 3.63 -2.24
C PRO A 3 18.53 2.36 -1.45
N ARG A 4 17.40 1.72 -1.79
CA ARG A 4 17.01 0.47 -1.12
C ARG A 4 18.10 -0.59 -1.27
N GLY A 5 18.37 -1.30 -0.18
CA GLY A 5 19.41 -2.32 -0.12
C GLY A 5 20.79 -1.79 0.28
N GLU A 6 20.98 -0.47 0.34
CA GLU A 6 22.19 0.10 0.93
C GLU A 6 21.93 0.43 2.40
N GLU A 7 22.74 -0.15 3.29
CA GLU A 7 22.68 0.15 4.74
C GLU A 7 23.13 1.58 5.05
N TYR A 8 23.82 2.24 4.11
CA TYR A 8 24.43 3.55 4.29
C TYR A 8 24.13 4.44 3.09
N TRP A 9 23.81 5.70 3.37
CA TRP A 9 23.69 6.72 2.32
C TRP A 9 25.07 7.04 1.74
N VAL A 10 25.21 6.87 0.43
CA VAL A 10 26.40 7.27 -0.34
C VAL A 10 26.02 8.45 -1.22
N ALA A 11 26.76 9.55 -1.11
CA ALA A 11 26.51 10.72 -1.94
C ALA A 11 26.72 10.41 -3.42
N ALA A 12 25.76 10.82 -4.26
CA ALA A 12 25.90 10.73 -5.71
C ALA A 12 26.92 11.72 -6.29
N SER A 13 27.35 12.70 -5.49
CA SER A 13 28.32 13.73 -5.87
C SER A 13 29.05 14.25 -4.64
N ASP A 14 30.32 14.62 -4.79
CA ASP A 14 31.10 15.26 -3.72
C ASP A 14 30.52 16.62 -3.28
N GLU A 15 29.74 17.28 -4.15
CA GLU A 15 29.17 18.62 -3.93
C GLU A 15 27.97 18.62 -2.97
N PHE A 16 27.15 17.56 -2.96
CA PHE A 16 25.94 17.47 -2.15
C PHE A 16 26.02 16.29 -1.19
N GLN A 17 26.49 16.55 0.03
CA GLN A 17 26.60 15.57 1.11
C GLN A 17 25.42 15.65 2.08
N HIS A 18 24.90 16.86 2.28
CA HIS A 18 23.81 17.13 3.21
C HIS A 18 22.78 18.08 2.60
N ALA A 19 21.56 18.05 3.12
CA ALA A 19 20.50 18.97 2.69
C ALA A 19 20.93 20.45 2.81
N THR A 20 21.82 20.78 3.76
CA THR A 20 22.39 22.12 3.93
C THR A 20 23.16 22.59 2.70
N ASP A 21 23.82 21.68 1.96
CA ASP A 21 24.59 22.03 0.75
C ASP A 21 23.64 22.47 -0.36
N LEU A 22 22.49 21.79 -0.50
CA LEU A 22 21.45 22.20 -1.45
C LEU A 22 20.83 23.56 -1.09
N VAL A 23 20.60 23.83 0.20
CA VAL A 23 20.09 25.14 0.65
C VAL A 23 21.08 26.25 0.26
N LYS A 24 22.38 26.07 0.55
CA LYS A 24 23.42 27.05 0.17
C LYS A 24 23.47 27.24 -1.34
N TYR A 25 23.48 26.14 -2.10
CA TYR A 25 23.51 26.17 -3.55
C TYR A 25 22.36 27.01 -4.13
N ILE A 26 21.12 26.77 -3.67
CA ILE A 26 19.96 27.52 -4.12
C ILE A 26 20.11 29.01 -3.78
N ARG A 27 20.54 29.34 -2.56
CA ARG A 27 20.75 30.74 -2.16
C ARG A 27 21.86 31.43 -2.94
N GLU A 28 22.95 30.75 -3.23
CA GLU A 28 24.08 31.28 -3.99
C GLU A 28 23.70 31.56 -5.45
N HIS A 29 22.89 30.69 -6.08
CA HIS A 29 22.58 30.78 -7.50
C HIS A 29 21.26 31.51 -7.81
N HIS A 30 20.33 31.55 -6.85
CA HIS A 30 18.97 32.08 -7.04
C HIS A 30 18.54 33.08 -5.97
N GLY A 31 19.39 33.41 -4.99
CA GLY A 31 19.07 34.37 -3.94
C GLY A 31 17.75 34.03 -3.22
N ASP A 32 16.86 35.02 -3.15
CA ASP A 32 15.57 34.93 -2.45
C ASP A 32 14.39 34.62 -3.40
N ASP A 33 14.65 34.16 -4.62
CA ASP A 33 13.60 33.83 -5.60
C ASP A 33 12.73 32.64 -5.14
N PHE A 34 13.27 31.77 -4.29
CA PHE A 34 12.59 30.57 -3.78
C PHE A 34 12.36 30.62 -2.27
N CYS A 35 11.21 30.10 -1.84
CA CYS A 35 10.95 29.75 -0.44
C CYS A 35 11.41 28.31 -0.19
N ILE A 36 12.33 28.11 0.75
CA ILE A 36 13.02 26.83 0.98
C ILE A 36 12.54 26.21 2.30
N GLY A 37 11.86 25.07 2.20
CA GLY A 37 11.52 24.24 3.35
C GLY A 37 12.58 23.18 3.64
N VAL A 38 12.83 22.88 4.91
CA VAL A 38 13.71 21.77 5.32
C VAL A 38 13.03 20.80 6.29
N ALA A 39 13.48 19.55 6.30
CA ALA A 39 12.96 18.54 7.21
C ALA A 39 13.53 18.71 8.64
N GLY A 40 12.67 18.51 9.65
CA GLY A 40 13.02 18.40 11.07
C GLY A 40 12.51 17.09 11.69
N TYR A 41 13.18 16.58 12.73
CA TYR A 41 12.90 15.26 13.31
C TYR A 41 12.71 15.40 14.83
N PRO A 42 11.46 15.52 15.32
CA PRO A 42 11.20 15.77 16.75
C PRO A 42 11.75 14.68 17.68
N GLU A 43 11.84 13.45 17.18
CA GLU A 43 12.28 12.28 17.92
C GLU A 43 13.74 11.89 17.63
N GLY A 44 14.42 12.68 16.80
CA GLY A 44 15.75 12.41 16.25
C GLY A 44 15.70 11.69 14.89
N HIS A 45 16.70 11.91 14.05
CA HIS A 45 16.90 11.20 12.80
C HIS A 45 17.34 9.76 13.08
N ALA A 46 16.79 8.78 12.33
CA ALA A 46 17.03 7.36 12.57
C ALA A 46 18.52 6.93 12.45
N ASP A 47 19.32 7.73 11.75
CA ASP A 47 20.74 7.53 11.47
C ASP A 47 21.66 8.45 12.29
N SER A 48 21.10 9.29 13.18
CA SER A 48 21.88 10.18 14.03
C SER A 48 22.22 9.50 15.35
N GLU A 49 23.51 9.43 15.68
CA GLU A 49 23.98 8.87 16.96
C GLU A 49 23.71 9.81 18.14
N ASP A 50 23.53 11.11 17.88
CA ASP A 50 23.30 12.14 18.90
C ASP A 50 22.12 13.06 18.51
N LYS A 51 21.00 12.87 19.21
CA LYS A 51 19.78 13.69 19.00
C LYS A 51 20.00 15.17 19.26
N GLN A 52 20.96 15.54 20.10
CA GLN A 52 21.29 16.95 20.34
C GLN A 52 21.95 17.57 19.11
N MET A 53 22.73 16.77 18.37
CA MET A 53 23.36 17.18 17.12
C MET A 53 22.34 17.46 16.01
N ASP A 54 21.18 16.80 16.03
CA ASP A 54 20.13 17.04 15.02
C ASP A 54 19.57 18.47 15.08
N ILE A 55 19.45 19.04 16.28
CA ILE A 55 19.03 20.43 16.46
C ILE A 55 20.13 21.37 15.96
N GLU A 56 21.40 21.04 16.17
CA GLU A 56 22.53 21.80 15.60
C GLU A 56 22.51 21.79 14.07
N TYR A 57 22.29 20.63 13.45
CA TYR A 57 22.16 20.53 12.00
C TYR A 57 20.96 21.32 11.48
N LEU A 58 19.83 21.28 12.18
CA LEU A 58 18.66 22.10 11.81
C LEU A 58 18.95 23.60 11.93
N TYR A 59 19.66 24.01 12.98
CA TYR A 59 20.13 25.39 13.13
C TYR A 59 21.04 25.79 11.96
N HIS A 60 21.97 24.93 11.54
CA HIS A 60 22.83 25.18 10.38
C HIS A 60 22.05 25.28 9.06
N LYS A 61 20.99 24.48 8.87
CA LYS A 61 20.09 24.62 7.72
C LYS A 61 19.38 25.99 7.70
N GLN A 62 18.94 26.48 8.85
CA GLN A 62 18.43 27.85 8.97
C GLN A 62 19.50 28.88 8.61
N GLN A 63 20.72 28.75 9.15
CA GLN A 63 21.82 29.69 8.85
C GLN A 63 22.20 29.68 7.36
N ALA A 64 22.03 28.54 6.67
CA ALA A 64 22.22 28.44 5.23
C ALA A 64 21.13 29.15 4.41
N GLY A 65 20.01 29.54 5.04
CA GLY A 65 18.92 30.30 4.41
C GLY A 65 17.61 29.53 4.22
N ALA A 66 17.34 28.49 5.00
CA ALA A 66 16.01 27.86 5.02
C ALA A 66 14.94 28.80 5.60
N ASP A 67 13.72 28.77 5.07
CA ASP A 67 12.62 29.67 5.43
C ASP A 67 11.60 29.06 6.40
N PHE A 68 11.44 27.74 6.39
CA PHE A 68 10.56 27.02 7.32
C PHE A 68 10.98 25.56 7.48
N VAL A 69 10.48 24.92 8.54
CA VAL A 69 10.69 23.50 8.83
C VAL A 69 9.36 22.76 8.70
N VAL A 70 9.36 21.60 8.06
CA VAL A 70 8.28 20.61 8.15
C VAL A 70 8.81 19.43 8.93
N THR A 71 8.10 18.99 9.96
CA THR A 71 8.59 17.88 10.79
C THR A 71 8.18 16.53 10.22
N GLN A 72 9.00 15.52 10.51
CA GLN A 72 8.58 14.12 10.48
C GLN A 72 7.37 13.91 11.41
N LEU A 73 6.58 12.90 11.10
CA LEU A 73 5.43 12.45 11.88
C LEU A 73 5.83 12.08 13.31
N PHE A 74 4.93 12.37 14.26
CA PHE A 74 5.06 12.00 15.67
C PHE A 74 3.66 11.73 16.24
N TYR A 75 3.58 10.99 17.35
CA TYR A 75 2.30 10.69 18.02
C TYR A 75 2.31 11.05 19.51
N ASP A 76 3.42 11.61 20.00
CA ASP A 76 3.56 12.14 21.35
C ASP A 76 3.75 13.66 21.32
N VAL A 77 2.72 14.40 21.74
CA VAL A 77 2.71 15.87 21.72
C VAL A 77 3.72 16.44 22.71
N GLU A 78 3.95 15.77 23.84
CA GLU A 78 4.91 16.21 24.85
C GLU A 78 6.34 16.20 24.31
N THR A 79 6.74 15.10 23.66
CA THR A 79 8.04 14.97 23.00
C THR A 79 8.23 16.04 21.93
N PHE A 80 7.21 16.30 21.10
CA PHE A 80 7.28 17.38 20.12
C PHE A 80 7.46 18.75 20.79
N MET A 81 6.71 19.06 21.83
CA MET A 81 6.77 20.37 22.48
C MET A 81 8.11 20.59 23.20
N ALA A 82 8.69 19.53 23.79
CA ALA A 82 10.03 19.58 24.35
C ALA A 82 11.10 19.86 23.28
N TRP A 83 11.02 19.17 22.14
CA TRP A 83 11.90 19.41 20.99
C TRP A 83 11.73 20.81 20.40
N TYR A 84 10.49 21.28 20.29
CA TYR A 84 10.18 22.63 19.82
C TYR A 84 10.81 23.69 20.72
N GLN A 85 10.70 23.54 22.04
CA GLN A 85 11.34 24.45 22.99
C GLN A 85 12.86 24.42 22.86
N ALA A 86 13.47 23.25 22.75
CA ALA A 86 14.91 23.12 22.53
C ALA A 86 15.38 23.80 21.23
N CYS A 87 14.59 23.72 20.15
CA CYS A 87 14.85 24.44 18.91
C CYS A 87 14.82 25.97 19.13
N ARG A 88 13.83 26.47 19.89
CA ARG A 88 13.72 27.90 20.22
C ARG A 88 14.89 28.36 21.09
N ASP A 89 15.26 27.60 22.11
CA ASP A 89 16.39 27.89 23.00
C ASP A 89 17.72 27.93 22.22
N ARG A 90 17.86 27.09 21.19
CA ARG A 90 19.03 27.09 20.30
C ARG A 90 19.08 28.26 19.32
N GLY A 91 18.00 29.03 19.18
CA GLY A 91 17.91 30.18 18.28
C GLY A 91 17.37 29.88 16.89
N ILE A 92 16.64 28.77 16.72
CA ILE A 92 15.86 28.52 15.50
C ILE A 92 14.61 29.41 15.57
N THR A 93 14.48 30.35 14.64
CA THR A 93 13.43 31.38 14.61
C THR A 93 12.43 31.19 13.47
N ILE A 94 12.78 30.41 12.45
CA ILE A 94 11.89 30.12 11.32
C ILE A 94 10.64 29.33 11.79
N PRO A 95 9.51 29.40 11.05
CA PRO A 95 8.31 28.62 11.34
C PRO A 95 8.60 27.12 11.33
N ILE A 96 8.01 26.39 12.27
CA ILE A 96 8.09 24.93 12.35
C ILE A 96 6.66 24.40 12.23
N LEU A 97 6.41 23.63 11.17
CA LEU A 97 5.12 23.05 10.84
C LEU A 97 5.12 21.56 11.27
N PRO A 98 4.44 21.19 12.37
CA PRO A 98 4.26 19.79 12.73
C PRO A 98 3.60 18.99 11.61
N GLY A 99 4.23 17.88 11.24
CA GLY A 99 3.65 16.85 10.38
C GLY A 99 2.66 15.99 11.16
N ILE A 100 1.39 16.05 10.76
CA ILE A 100 0.28 15.31 11.37
C ILE A 100 -0.28 14.34 10.32
N MET A 101 -0.35 13.06 10.67
CA MET A 101 -0.97 12.05 9.81
C MET A 101 -2.07 11.31 10.59
N PRO A 102 -3.35 11.45 10.19
CA PRO A 102 -4.42 10.70 10.80
C PRO A 102 -4.28 9.20 10.51
N ILE A 103 -4.40 8.36 11.52
CA ILE A 103 -4.30 6.90 11.40
C ILE A 103 -5.46 6.37 10.53
N GLN A 104 -5.15 5.63 9.46
CA GLN A 104 -6.14 5.10 8.51
C GLN A 104 -6.39 3.60 8.62
N ASN A 105 -5.34 2.83 8.93
CA ASN A 105 -5.36 1.38 9.03
C ASN A 105 -4.29 0.98 10.05
N TYR A 106 -4.63 0.06 10.96
CA TYR A 106 -3.72 -0.42 11.99
C TYR A 106 -2.42 -1.00 11.40
N GLN A 107 -2.50 -1.83 10.37
CA GLN A 107 -1.34 -2.51 9.79
C GLN A 107 -0.38 -1.53 9.10
N SER A 108 -0.92 -0.67 8.22
CA SER A 108 -0.12 0.37 7.55
C SER A 108 0.51 1.34 8.55
N PHE A 109 -0.23 1.70 9.60
CA PHE A 109 0.28 2.54 10.68
C PHE A 109 1.45 1.88 11.42
N ARG A 110 1.31 0.63 11.86
CA ARG A 110 2.39 -0.12 12.54
C ARG A 110 3.63 -0.25 11.66
N ARG A 111 3.45 -0.54 10.37
CA ARG A 111 4.56 -0.62 9.39
C ARG A 111 5.28 0.72 9.28
N MET A 112 4.54 1.81 9.07
CA MET A 112 5.13 3.14 8.91
C MET A 112 5.85 3.60 10.19
N THR A 113 5.26 3.40 11.36
CA THR A 113 5.88 3.79 12.63
C THR A 113 7.15 3.00 12.92
N ASN A 114 7.21 1.72 12.52
CA ASN A 114 8.41 0.91 12.63
C ASN A 114 9.50 1.39 11.67
N LEU A 115 9.14 1.76 10.43
CA LEU A 115 10.07 2.30 9.44
C LEU A 115 10.66 3.64 9.89
N CYS A 116 9.82 4.54 10.41
CA CYS A 116 10.25 5.85 10.92
C CYS A 116 10.90 5.77 12.31
N LYS A 117 10.87 4.61 12.98
CA LYS A 117 11.26 4.41 14.39
C LYS A 117 10.60 5.42 15.35
N SER A 118 9.36 5.83 15.05
CA SER A 118 8.63 6.81 15.84
C SER A 118 8.20 6.23 17.19
N PHE A 119 8.29 7.03 18.25
CA PHE A 119 7.78 6.62 19.55
C PHE A 119 6.25 6.72 19.57
N LEU A 120 5.62 5.65 20.05
CA LEU A 120 4.18 5.57 20.22
C LEU A 120 3.85 5.52 21.72
N PRO A 121 3.00 6.44 22.22
CA PRO A 121 2.53 6.36 23.60
C PRO A 121 1.91 4.98 23.89
N PRO A 122 2.27 4.30 25.00
CA PRO A 122 1.77 2.95 25.30
C PRO A 122 0.24 2.85 25.32
N GLN A 123 -0.43 3.91 25.79
CA GLN A 123 -1.89 3.98 25.82
C GLN A 123 -2.48 3.99 24.40
N LEU A 124 -1.88 4.74 23.47
CA LEU A 124 -2.30 4.78 22.06
C LEU A 124 -2.17 3.39 21.42
N VAL A 125 -1.07 2.67 21.68
CA VAL A 125 -0.86 1.33 21.15
C VAL A 125 -1.94 0.38 21.66
N LYS A 126 -2.20 0.40 22.97
CA LYS A 126 -3.21 -0.45 23.61
C LYS A 126 -4.62 -0.18 23.04
N GLU A 127 -5.01 1.08 22.92
CA GLU A 127 -6.33 1.46 22.40
C GLU A 127 -6.51 1.03 20.94
N LEU A 128 -5.46 1.16 20.11
CA LEU A 128 -5.48 0.68 18.74
C LEU A 128 -5.51 -0.84 18.63
N GLU A 129 -4.79 -1.57 19.48
CA GLU A 129 -4.81 -3.04 19.52
C GLU A 129 -6.21 -3.58 19.83
N GLU A 130 -6.99 -2.89 20.66
CA GLU A 130 -8.38 -3.27 20.99
C GLU A 130 -9.34 -3.15 19.79
N ILE A 131 -9.04 -2.25 18.84
CA ILE A 131 -9.88 -1.98 17.66
C ILE A 131 -9.22 -2.40 16.34
N GLN A 132 -8.09 -3.11 16.37
CA GLN A 132 -7.23 -3.38 15.21
C GLN A 132 -7.92 -4.14 14.05
N HIS A 133 -9.06 -4.79 14.31
CA HIS A 133 -9.84 -5.54 13.33
C HIS A 133 -11.10 -4.78 12.84
N ASP A 134 -11.32 -3.54 13.30
CA ASP A 134 -12.41 -2.67 12.87
C ASP A 134 -11.83 -1.40 12.23
N ASP A 135 -11.60 -1.46 10.91
CA ASP A 135 -11.03 -0.34 10.14
C ASP A 135 -11.82 0.97 10.30
N ALA A 136 -13.15 0.89 10.47
CA ALA A 136 -13.97 2.08 10.67
C ALA A 136 -13.68 2.71 12.03
N ALA A 137 -13.57 1.89 13.07
CA ALA A 137 -13.18 2.35 14.41
C ALA A 137 -11.74 2.91 14.40
N VAL A 138 -10.80 2.25 13.73
CA VAL A 138 -9.40 2.73 13.59
C VAL A 138 -9.35 4.09 12.90
N LYS A 139 -10.08 4.26 11.78
CA LYS A 139 -10.17 5.56 11.07
C LYS A 139 -10.77 6.64 11.97
N GLU A 140 -11.84 6.34 12.69
CA GLU A 140 -12.48 7.29 13.59
C GLU A 140 -11.55 7.69 14.75
N TYR A 141 -10.87 6.71 15.35
CA TYR A 141 -9.85 6.94 16.37
C TYR A 141 -8.71 7.81 15.84
N GLY A 142 -8.17 7.49 14.66
CA GLY A 142 -7.09 8.26 14.03
C GLY A 142 -7.46 9.72 13.74
N VAL A 143 -8.71 9.97 13.33
CA VAL A 143 -9.24 11.33 13.17
C VAL A 143 -9.32 12.05 14.52
N ASN A 144 -9.86 11.41 15.57
CA ASN A 144 -9.98 12.02 16.89
C ASN A 144 -8.62 12.35 17.49
N LEU A 145 -7.68 11.42 17.40
CA LEU A 145 -6.30 11.60 17.85
C LEU A 145 -5.64 12.81 17.16
N ALA A 146 -5.73 12.90 15.83
CA ALA A 146 -5.17 14.03 15.09
C ALA A 146 -5.78 15.38 15.52
N VAL A 147 -7.10 15.42 15.75
CA VAL A 147 -7.80 16.61 16.24
C VAL A 147 -7.31 17.01 17.64
N GLU A 148 -7.16 16.05 18.55
CA GLU A 148 -6.67 16.27 19.91
C GLU A 148 -5.24 16.78 19.91
N MET A 149 -4.34 16.12 19.16
CA MET A 149 -2.97 16.55 19.00
C MET A 149 -2.88 17.99 18.49
N MET A 150 -3.63 18.32 17.44
CA MET A 150 -3.63 19.68 16.87
C MET A 150 -4.18 20.71 17.85
N ARG A 151 -5.21 20.36 18.66
CA ARG A 151 -5.72 21.23 19.72
C ARG A 151 -4.68 21.48 20.80
N ASP A 152 -3.95 20.45 21.23
CA ASP A 152 -2.92 20.58 22.26
C ASP A 152 -1.70 21.35 21.77
N LEU A 153 -1.26 21.12 20.54
CA LEU A 153 -0.21 21.91 19.88
C LEU A 153 -0.59 23.39 19.77
N ARG A 154 -1.86 23.71 19.50
CA ARG A 154 -2.36 25.10 19.51
C ARG A 154 -2.32 25.74 20.88
N LYS A 155 -2.60 25.00 21.96
CA LYS A 155 -2.43 25.52 23.33
C LYS A 155 -0.96 25.88 23.59
N GLY A 156 -0.02 25.14 22.98
CA GLY A 156 1.41 25.42 22.98
C GLY A 156 1.87 26.56 22.05
N GLY A 157 0.95 27.23 21.35
CA GLY A 157 1.26 28.38 20.48
C GLY A 157 1.56 28.04 19.02
N ILE A 158 1.41 26.77 18.61
CA ILE A 158 1.60 26.35 17.22
C ILE A 158 0.32 26.60 16.41
N ASN A 159 0.42 27.35 15.30
CA ASN A 159 -0.74 27.74 14.48
C ASN A 159 -0.69 27.28 13.02
N GLY A 160 0.39 26.62 12.59
CA GLY A 160 0.53 26.04 11.25
C GLY A 160 0.77 24.54 11.35
N PHE A 161 0.23 23.76 10.42
CA PHE A 161 0.28 22.30 10.43
C PHE A 161 0.48 21.78 9.01
N HIS A 162 1.21 20.67 8.87
CA HIS A 162 1.32 19.92 7.63
C HIS A 162 0.54 18.61 7.77
N LEU A 163 -0.51 18.41 6.96
CA LEU A 163 -1.34 17.21 7.00
C LEU A 163 -0.88 16.23 5.92
N CYS A 164 -0.34 15.08 6.33
CA CYS A 164 0.02 14.00 5.42
C CYS A 164 -1.25 13.23 5.03
N THR A 165 -1.66 13.34 3.77
CA THR A 165 -2.95 12.83 3.29
C THR A 165 -2.89 11.39 2.80
N LEU A 166 -1.71 10.89 2.41
CA LEU A 166 -1.53 9.62 1.69
C LEU A 166 -2.45 9.50 0.46
N ASN A 167 -2.72 10.62 -0.21
CA ASN A 167 -3.68 10.77 -1.31
C ASN A 167 -5.14 10.43 -0.95
N LEU A 168 -5.50 10.44 0.33
CA LEU A 168 -6.85 10.18 0.82
C LEU A 168 -7.50 11.47 1.37
N GLU A 169 -8.78 11.65 1.09
CA GLU A 169 -9.51 12.90 1.38
C GLU A 169 -10.30 12.83 2.70
N LYS A 170 -11.05 11.75 2.94
CA LYS A 170 -12.07 11.71 4.01
C LYS A 170 -11.52 12.01 5.39
N SER A 171 -10.41 11.41 5.78
CA SER A 171 -9.91 11.54 7.16
C SER A 171 -9.36 12.94 7.44
N VAL A 172 -8.63 13.52 6.49
CA VAL A 172 -8.11 14.88 6.60
C VAL A 172 -9.26 15.88 6.59
N THR A 173 -10.26 15.70 5.72
CA THR A 173 -11.47 16.53 5.72
C THR A 173 -12.21 16.48 7.05
N LYS A 174 -12.42 15.28 7.61
CA LYS A 174 -13.03 15.12 8.94
C LYS A 174 -12.24 15.79 10.06
N VAL A 175 -10.90 15.74 10.01
CA VAL A 175 -10.05 16.46 10.97
C VAL A 175 -10.30 17.97 10.87
N LEU A 176 -10.29 18.53 9.66
CA LEU A 176 -10.53 19.95 9.43
C LEU A 176 -11.95 20.37 9.85
N GLU A 177 -12.96 19.55 9.58
CA GLU A 177 -14.35 19.78 10.01
C GLU A 177 -14.48 19.76 11.54
N LYS A 178 -13.88 18.79 12.22
CA LYS A 178 -13.89 18.69 13.70
C LYS A 178 -13.10 19.80 14.40
N LEU A 179 -12.13 20.39 13.69
CA LEU A 179 -11.43 21.58 14.12
C LEU A 179 -12.18 22.88 13.77
N GLU A 180 -13.30 22.77 13.04
CA GLU A 180 -14.11 23.88 12.54
C GLU A 180 -13.33 24.82 11.60
N TRP A 181 -12.33 24.30 10.88
CA TRP A 181 -11.52 25.05 9.92
C TRP A 181 -12.12 25.08 8.52
N VAL A 182 -13.00 24.12 8.23
CA VAL A 182 -13.82 24.07 7.02
C VAL A 182 -15.27 23.82 7.43
N GLN A 183 -16.20 24.44 6.69
CA GLN A 183 -17.64 24.26 6.91
C GLN A 183 -18.18 23.24 5.88
N PRO A 184 -18.96 22.24 6.30
CA PRO A 184 -19.60 21.30 5.38
C PRO A 184 -20.47 22.06 4.36
N GLY A 185 -20.20 21.87 3.07
CA GLY A 185 -21.00 22.47 1.98
C GLY A 185 -20.57 23.87 1.52
N GLN A 186 -19.48 24.44 2.02
CA GLN A 186 -18.89 25.68 1.48
C GLN A 186 -18.02 25.47 0.22
N ASN A 187 -18.37 24.53 -0.66
CA ASN A 187 -17.78 24.42 -2.01
C ASN A 187 -18.50 25.35 -3.01
N LYS A 188 -18.60 26.64 -2.67
CA LYS A 188 -18.86 27.69 -3.67
C LYS A 188 -17.70 28.67 -3.64
N ALA A 189 -16.56 28.23 -4.16
CA ALA A 189 -15.60 29.18 -4.71
C ALA A 189 -16.24 29.82 -5.95
N THR A 190 -17.01 30.90 -5.77
CA THR A 190 -17.06 31.93 -6.80
C THR A 190 -15.64 32.47 -6.92
N LEU A 191 -14.92 32.01 -7.95
CA LEU A 191 -13.71 32.69 -8.38
C LEU A 191 -14.05 34.18 -8.51
N PRO A 192 -13.31 35.10 -7.85
CA PRO A 192 -13.50 36.51 -8.07
C PRO A 192 -13.21 36.77 -9.55
N THR A 193 -14.23 37.10 -10.34
CA THR A 193 -14.06 37.48 -11.75
C THR A 193 -13.40 38.85 -11.92
N ASN A 194 -12.93 39.49 -10.83
CA ASN A 194 -12.22 40.76 -10.84
C ASN A 194 -11.03 40.70 -9.88
N GLY A 195 -9.83 40.47 -10.42
CA GLY A 195 -8.61 40.42 -9.61
C GLY A 195 -7.32 40.46 -10.42
N GLY A 196 -7.11 41.52 -11.21
CA GLY A 196 -5.79 41.98 -11.69
C GLY A 196 -4.99 41.04 -12.62
N PRO A 197 -4.02 41.56 -13.39
CA PRO A 197 -3.10 40.72 -14.14
C PRO A 197 -2.14 40.02 -13.16
N LEU A 198 -2.09 38.69 -13.24
CA LEU A 198 -0.99 37.89 -12.69
C LEU A 198 0.35 38.46 -13.18
N PRO A 199 1.42 38.50 -12.36
CA PRO A 199 2.75 38.89 -12.82
C PRO A 199 3.13 38.04 -14.04
N LYS A 200 3.50 38.71 -15.14
CA LYS A 200 3.89 38.04 -16.39
C LYS A 200 5.12 37.17 -16.12
N ALA A 201 4.92 35.86 -16.00
CA ALA A 201 6.00 34.90 -16.17
C ALA A 201 6.57 35.07 -17.58
N VAL A 202 7.84 35.46 -17.64
CA VAL A 202 8.61 35.59 -18.88
C VAL A 202 8.81 34.19 -19.45
N ASN A 203 8.37 33.98 -20.70
CA ASN A 203 8.69 32.90 -21.66
C ASN A 203 9.04 31.52 -21.06
N SER A 204 8.33 30.44 -21.38
CA SER A 204 8.55 29.78 -22.68
C SER A 204 7.59 28.60 -22.93
N LEU A 205 7.14 28.52 -24.19
CA LEU A 205 6.81 27.33 -24.98
C LEU A 205 5.70 26.38 -24.48
N ARG A 206 4.47 26.61 -24.97
CA ARG A 206 3.47 25.54 -25.16
C ARG A 206 3.48 25.07 -26.62
N PRO A 207 3.50 23.76 -26.91
CA PRO A 207 3.18 23.25 -28.24
C PRO A 207 1.68 23.42 -28.52
N SER A 208 1.38 23.90 -29.71
CA SER A 208 0.05 24.10 -30.28
C SER A 208 -0.64 22.78 -30.64
N THR A 209 -1.86 22.56 -30.14
CA THR A 209 -2.85 21.69 -30.79
C THR A 209 -3.95 22.55 -31.43
N PRO A 210 -4.31 22.35 -32.71
CA PRO A 210 -5.31 23.17 -33.37
C PRO A 210 -6.73 22.58 -33.26
N GLY A 211 -7.67 23.43 -32.84
CA GLY A 211 -8.94 23.61 -33.54
C GLY A 211 -10.14 22.74 -33.14
N GLY A 212 -11.12 23.37 -32.48
CA GLY A 212 -12.49 22.84 -32.35
C GLY A 212 -13.38 23.70 -31.44
N THR A 213 -14.08 24.67 -32.04
CA THR A 213 -14.99 25.66 -31.41
C THR A 213 -16.30 25.02 -30.87
N PRO A 214 -17.05 25.68 -29.96
CA PRO A 214 -18.06 25.06 -29.11
C PRO A 214 -19.50 25.26 -29.60
N GLY A 215 -20.42 24.41 -29.13
CA GLY A 215 -21.85 24.71 -29.15
C GLY A 215 -22.76 23.49 -29.29
N GLY A 216 -23.48 23.15 -28.23
CA GLY A 216 -24.54 22.14 -28.28
C GLY A 216 -25.23 21.99 -26.92
N SER A 217 -26.16 22.88 -26.63
CA SER A 217 -27.09 22.74 -25.51
C SER A 217 -28.04 21.56 -25.81
N PHE A 218 -28.06 20.54 -24.95
CA PHE A 218 -29.10 19.53 -24.92
C PHE A 218 -29.60 19.36 -23.48
N ASN A 219 -30.82 19.85 -23.26
CA ASN A 219 -31.69 19.49 -22.14
C ASN A 219 -32.38 18.16 -22.48
N GLY A 220 -32.37 17.19 -21.57
CA GLY A 220 -33.26 16.03 -21.68
C GLY A 220 -32.79 14.78 -20.93
N GLN A 221 -33.19 14.67 -19.67
CA GLN A 221 -33.41 13.41 -18.91
C GLN A 221 -32.30 12.36 -18.94
N THR A 222 -31.33 12.49 -18.03
CA THR A 222 -30.57 11.34 -17.56
C THR A 222 -31.40 10.57 -16.53
N VAL A 223 -31.92 9.42 -16.94
CA VAL A 223 -32.22 8.33 -16.00
C VAL A 223 -30.86 7.89 -15.46
N ALA A 224 -30.52 8.34 -14.25
CA ALA A 224 -29.32 7.91 -13.57
C ALA A 224 -29.52 6.45 -13.14
N SER A 225 -28.84 5.52 -13.80
CA SER A 225 -28.54 4.22 -13.22
C SER A 225 -27.64 4.46 -11.99
N PRO A 226 -28.05 4.11 -10.76
CA PRO A 226 -27.35 4.55 -9.54
C PRO A 226 -25.97 3.93 -9.32
N ASP A 227 -25.64 2.84 -10.02
CA ASP A 227 -24.55 1.95 -9.59
C ASP A 227 -23.22 2.15 -10.33
N ILE A 228 -23.22 2.77 -11.51
CA ILE A 228 -21.98 2.97 -12.29
C ILE A 228 -21.30 4.30 -11.92
N ALA A 229 -22.07 5.35 -11.61
CA ALA A 229 -21.53 6.68 -11.32
C ALA A 229 -20.85 6.82 -9.94
N ARG A 230 -21.10 5.89 -9.00
CA ARG A 230 -20.50 5.91 -7.66
C ARG A 230 -19.07 5.38 -7.62
N LYS A 231 -18.64 4.58 -8.59
CA LYS A 231 -17.31 3.94 -8.61
C LYS A 231 -16.17 4.85 -9.10
N ASP A 232 -16.49 6.04 -9.64
CA ASP A 232 -15.52 6.95 -10.26
C ASP A 232 -15.36 8.28 -9.51
N SER A 233 -15.92 8.43 -8.30
CA SER A 233 -15.69 9.64 -7.49
C SER A 233 -14.47 9.46 -6.59
N PRO A 234 -13.60 10.48 -6.44
CA PRO A 234 -12.46 10.43 -5.51
C PRO A 234 -12.86 10.02 -4.07
N THR A 235 -14.10 10.35 -3.69
CA THR A 235 -14.70 9.99 -2.41
C THR A 235 -15.06 8.52 -2.25
N SER A 236 -15.21 7.71 -3.30
CA SER A 236 -15.48 6.27 -3.17
C SER A 236 -14.21 5.48 -2.86
N TRP A 237 -13.02 6.01 -3.19
CA TRP A 237 -11.74 5.34 -2.95
C TRP A 237 -11.47 5.08 -1.47
N ASP A 238 -11.96 5.96 -0.58
CA ASP A 238 -11.81 5.81 0.87
C ASP A 238 -12.65 4.67 1.49
N GLU A 239 -13.55 4.03 0.72
CA GLU A 239 -14.47 2.97 1.18
C GLU A 239 -13.85 1.56 1.13
N PHE A 240 -12.79 1.38 0.34
CA PHE A 240 -12.08 0.11 0.22
C PHE A 240 -10.84 0.08 1.13
N PRO A 241 -10.31 -1.10 1.49
CA PRO A 241 -9.04 -1.19 2.19
C PRO A 241 -7.91 -0.57 1.37
N ASN A 242 -7.02 0.15 2.04
CA ASN A 242 -5.85 0.74 1.39
C ASN A 242 -4.83 -0.36 1.04
N GLY A 243 -4.01 -0.12 0.02
CA GLY A 243 -3.00 -1.05 -0.45
C GLY A 243 -3.46 -1.93 -1.61
N ARG A 244 -2.85 -3.11 -1.74
CA ARG A 244 -2.98 -3.97 -2.92
C ARG A 244 -4.37 -4.58 -3.17
N PHE A 245 -5.19 -4.68 -2.13
CA PHE A 245 -6.54 -5.27 -2.20
C PHE A 245 -7.66 -4.21 -2.36
N GLY A 246 -7.28 -2.94 -2.47
CA GLY A 246 -8.19 -1.83 -2.74
C GLY A 246 -8.49 -1.64 -4.24
N ASP A 247 -9.20 -0.56 -4.54
CA ASP A 247 -9.48 -0.14 -5.92
C ASP A 247 -8.18 0.32 -6.62
N ALA A 248 -7.82 -0.32 -7.74
CA ALA A 248 -6.60 0.01 -8.51
C ALA A 248 -6.54 1.45 -9.02
N ARG A 249 -7.69 2.12 -9.11
CA ARG A 249 -7.80 3.51 -9.56
C ARG A 249 -7.56 4.49 -8.42
N SER A 250 -7.53 4.00 -7.17
CA SER A 250 -7.17 4.80 -6.01
C SER A 250 -5.68 5.17 -6.06
N PRO A 251 -5.30 6.44 -5.82
CA PRO A 251 -3.90 6.81 -5.68
C PRO A 251 -3.24 6.27 -4.39
N ALA A 252 -4.02 5.58 -3.54
CA ALA A 252 -3.56 4.81 -2.39
C ALA A 252 -3.48 3.29 -2.67
N TYR A 253 -3.68 2.87 -3.92
CA TYR A 253 -3.44 1.50 -4.37
C TYR A 253 -1.94 1.18 -4.40
N GLY A 254 -1.59 -0.07 -4.05
CA GLY A 254 -0.20 -0.52 -4.02
C GLY A 254 0.56 -0.06 -2.77
N ASP A 255 1.88 -0.04 -2.86
CA ASP A 255 2.71 0.28 -1.70
C ASP A 255 2.69 1.79 -1.36
N LEU A 256 2.20 2.11 -0.16
CA LEU A 256 1.99 3.48 0.32
C LEU A 256 3.29 4.22 0.68
N ASP A 257 4.43 3.53 0.68
CA ASP A 257 5.70 4.16 1.05
C ASP A 257 6.26 5.11 -0.02
N GLY A 258 5.73 5.08 -1.26
CA GLY A 258 6.12 6.02 -2.32
C GLY A 258 7.50 5.77 -2.94
N TYR A 259 8.20 4.70 -2.54
CA TYR A 259 9.56 4.36 -3.02
C TYR A 259 9.57 3.20 -4.03
N GLY A 260 8.40 2.82 -4.58
CA GLY A 260 8.27 1.75 -5.57
C GLY A 260 8.46 0.35 -5.00
N VAL A 261 8.69 -0.63 -5.88
CA VAL A 261 8.82 -2.06 -5.53
C VAL A 261 10.26 -2.38 -5.12
N GLY A 262 10.46 -3.14 -4.03
CA GLY A 262 11.80 -3.51 -3.56
C GLY A 262 11.78 -4.41 -2.35
N LEU A 263 12.87 -5.17 -2.18
CA LEU A 263 13.04 -6.06 -1.04
C LEU A 263 13.16 -5.24 0.25
N LYS A 264 12.36 -5.56 1.26
CA LYS A 264 12.40 -4.85 2.56
C LYS A 264 13.34 -5.50 3.57
N LEU A 265 14.30 -6.27 3.09
CA LEU A 265 15.42 -6.77 3.88
C LEU A 265 16.72 -6.16 3.37
N PRO A 266 17.67 -5.84 4.27
CA PRO A 266 19.04 -5.55 3.88
C PRO A 266 19.63 -6.72 3.06
N PRO A 267 20.45 -6.49 2.02
CA PRO A 267 20.91 -7.56 1.13
C PRO A 267 21.70 -8.66 1.84
N ALA A 268 22.48 -8.31 2.87
CA ALA A 268 23.20 -9.27 3.67
C ALA A 268 22.26 -10.23 4.42
N GLU A 269 21.16 -9.70 4.96
CA GLU A 269 20.11 -10.47 5.62
C GLU A 269 19.37 -11.36 4.61
N ALA A 270 18.96 -10.79 3.48
CA ALA A 270 18.29 -11.49 2.40
C ALA A 270 19.14 -12.66 1.86
N LEU A 271 20.45 -12.45 1.64
CA LEU A 271 21.38 -13.51 1.23
C LEU A 271 21.55 -14.60 2.31
N ARG A 272 21.49 -14.24 3.59
CA ARG A 272 21.56 -15.21 4.69
C ARG A 272 20.30 -16.07 4.76
N GLN A 273 19.13 -15.48 4.55
CA GLN A 273 17.85 -16.19 4.62
C GLN A 273 17.55 -17.02 3.36
N TRP A 274 17.79 -16.45 2.18
CA TRP A 274 17.35 -17.03 0.90
C TRP A 274 18.47 -17.71 0.13
N GLY A 275 19.72 -17.55 0.55
CA GLY A 275 20.87 -18.21 -0.06
C GLY A 275 21.06 -17.80 -1.53
N ARG A 276 21.58 -18.74 -2.32
CA ARG A 276 21.96 -18.56 -3.74
C ARG A 276 21.30 -19.65 -4.60
N PRO A 277 19.98 -19.56 -4.86
CA PRO A 277 19.24 -20.58 -5.59
C PRO A 277 19.76 -20.72 -7.02
N THR A 278 19.84 -21.94 -7.52
CA THR A 278 20.18 -22.25 -8.93
C THR A 278 19.27 -23.32 -9.53
N THR A 279 18.35 -23.87 -8.73
CA THR A 279 17.37 -24.88 -9.13
C THR A 279 15.96 -24.52 -8.67
N LEU A 280 14.95 -25.13 -9.29
CA LEU A 280 13.54 -24.95 -8.88
C LEU A 280 13.33 -25.36 -7.42
N SER A 281 13.99 -26.44 -6.99
CA SER A 281 13.91 -26.95 -5.63
C SER A 281 14.49 -25.99 -4.59
N ASP A 282 15.53 -25.22 -4.93
CA ASP A 282 16.06 -24.19 -4.03
C ASP A 282 15.01 -23.12 -3.74
N VAL A 283 14.30 -22.67 -4.78
CA VAL A 283 13.22 -21.68 -4.64
C VAL A 283 12.07 -22.26 -3.83
N SER A 284 11.60 -23.47 -4.16
CA SER A 284 10.55 -24.16 -3.40
C SER A 284 10.92 -24.29 -1.92
N THR A 285 12.18 -24.62 -1.61
CA THR A 285 12.64 -24.74 -0.23
C THR A 285 12.52 -23.43 0.54
N ILE A 286 12.78 -22.28 -0.10
CA ILE A 286 12.63 -20.95 0.54
C ILE A 286 11.17 -20.69 0.87
N PHE A 287 10.27 -20.90 -0.08
CA PHE A 287 8.83 -20.69 0.11
C PHE A 287 8.24 -21.64 1.15
N SER A 288 8.55 -22.93 1.09
CA SER A 288 8.07 -23.93 2.05
C SER A 288 8.69 -23.76 3.44
N SER A 289 9.93 -23.26 3.53
CA SER A 289 10.54 -22.89 4.81
C SER A 289 9.85 -21.68 5.45
N TYR A 290 9.43 -20.71 4.66
CA TYR A 290 8.59 -19.61 5.13
C TYR A 290 7.21 -20.12 5.60
N LEU A 291 6.53 -20.94 4.79
CA LEU A 291 5.22 -21.49 5.11
C LEU A 291 5.22 -22.41 6.34
N SER A 292 6.36 -23.01 6.69
CA SER A 292 6.55 -23.82 7.90
C SER A 292 7.08 -23.01 9.09
N GLY A 293 7.25 -21.70 8.96
CA GLY A 293 7.75 -20.80 10.01
C GLY A 293 9.26 -20.94 10.30
N LYS A 294 10.02 -21.66 9.47
CA LYS A 294 11.48 -21.79 9.60
C LYS A 294 12.22 -20.56 9.09
N LEU A 295 11.68 -19.89 8.09
CA LEU A 295 12.15 -18.58 7.63
C LEU A 295 11.14 -17.52 8.05
N PRO A 296 11.60 -16.34 8.50
CA PRO A 296 10.70 -15.26 8.92
C PRO A 296 10.05 -14.55 7.73
N SER A 297 10.63 -14.67 6.53
CA SER A 297 10.16 -13.97 5.34
C SER A 297 10.57 -14.67 4.03
N ASN A 298 9.92 -14.30 2.94
CA ASN A 298 10.32 -14.56 1.56
C ASN A 298 10.28 -13.24 0.76
N PRO A 299 10.73 -13.20 -0.52
CA PRO A 299 10.80 -11.95 -1.28
C PRO A 299 9.47 -11.19 -1.44
N TRP A 300 8.32 -11.88 -1.38
CA TRP A 300 6.97 -11.29 -1.47
C TRP A 300 6.27 -11.15 -0.13
N SER A 301 6.85 -11.64 0.97
CA SER A 301 6.20 -11.68 2.27
C SER A 301 7.19 -11.42 3.39
N GLU A 302 7.11 -10.22 3.97
CA GLU A 302 8.01 -9.73 5.02
C GLU A 302 7.52 -10.08 6.43
N GLU A 303 6.21 -10.24 6.59
CA GLU A 303 5.58 -10.52 7.86
C GLU A 303 5.46 -12.03 8.10
N PRO A 304 5.46 -12.48 9.37
CA PRO A 304 5.09 -13.85 9.71
C PRO A 304 3.70 -14.19 9.17
N LEU A 305 3.48 -15.48 8.91
CA LEU A 305 2.19 -15.98 8.47
C LEU A 305 1.07 -15.57 9.43
N ARG A 306 -0.04 -15.10 8.85
CA ARG A 306 -1.27 -14.86 9.61
C ARG A 306 -1.82 -16.20 10.10
N ALA A 307 -2.52 -16.15 11.24
CA ALA A 307 -3.11 -17.34 11.85
C ALA A 307 -4.05 -18.09 10.88
N GLU A 308 -4.73 -17.37 9.96
CA GLU A 308 -5.64 -17.96 8.98
C GLU A 308 -4.94 -18.95 8.03
N THR A 309 -3.69 -18.67 7.65
CA THR A 309 -2.92 -19.49 6.72
C THR A 309 -2.61 -20.87 7.29
N THR A 310 -2.63 -21.04 8.62
CA THR A 310 -2.39 -22.32 9.29
C THR A 310 -3.27 -23.44 8.74
N SER A 311 -4.56 -23.13 8.48
CA SER A 311 -5.56 -24.09 8.00
C SER A 311 -5.24 -24.67 6.62
N ILE A 312 -4.52 -23.92 5.78
CA ILE A 312 -4.21 -24.25 4.38
C ILE A 312 -2.71 -24.46 4.12
N SER A 313 -1.88 -24.27 5.14
CA SER A 313 -0.41 -24.36 5.06
C SER A 313 0.10 -25.64 4.42
N ALA A 314 -0.50 -26.80 4.76
CA ALA A 314 -0.13 -28.08 4.17
C ALA A 314 -0.38 -28.12 2.65
N SER A 315 -1.51 -27.57 2.20
CA SER A 315 -1.84 -27.47 0.77
C SER A 315 -0.87 -26.55 0.05
N LEU A 316 -0.56 -25.38 0.64
CA LEU A 316 0.38 -24.42 0.08
C LEU A 316 1.79 -25.03 -0.04
N ILE A 317 2.29 -25.70 0.99
CA ILE A 317 3.60 -26.38 0.96
C ILE A 317 3.63 -27.41 -0.17
N ARG A 318 2.56 -28.20 -0.35
CA ARG A 318 2.48 -29.17 -1.45
C ARG A 318 2.49 -28.51 -2.83
N LEU A 319 1.81 -27.38 -3.02
CA LEU A 319 1.90 -26.62 -4.28
C LEU A 319 3.34 -26.16 -4.55
N ASN A 320 4.02 -25.65 -3.54
CA ASN A 320 5.41 -25.19 -3.67
C ASN A 320 6.40 -26.34 -3.92
N ASP A 321 6.30 -27.44 -3.17
CA ASP A 321 7.28 -28.54 -3.19
C ASP A 321 7.01 -29.57 -4.28
N GLU A 322 5.74 -29.94 -4.53
CA GLU A 322 5.38 -30.98 -5.49
C GLU A 322 5.21 -30.43 -6.91
N ARG A 323 4.78 -29.16 -7.05
CA ARG A 323 4.49 -28.55 -8.36
C ARG A 323 5.43 -27.40 -8.73
N HIS A 324 6.27 -26.93 -7.82
CA HIS A 324 7.02 -25.67 -8.00
C HIS A 324 6.09 -24.47 -8.30
N TRP A 325 4.88 -24.50 -7.76
CA TRP A 325 3.90 -23.43 -7.85
C TRP A 325 4.10 -22.50 -6.66
N TRP A 326 4.89 -21.43 -6.86
CA TRP A 326 5.35 -20.61 -5.76
C TRP A 326 4.31 -19.61 -5.31
N THR A 327 3.71 -19.85 -4.14
CA THR A 327 2.54 -19.10 -3.64
C THR A 327 2.94 -17.79 -2.98
N VAL A 328 2.30 -16.69 -3.37
CA VAL A 328 2.60 -15.31 -2.92
C VAL A 328 1.41 -14.57 -2.29
N GLY A 329 0.23 -15.19 -2.29
CA GLY A 329 -0.96 -14.67 -1.64
C GLY A 329 -1.98 -15.79 -1.49
N SER A 330 -2.71 -15.85 -0.38
CA SER A 330 -3.70 -16.89 -0.14
C SER A 330 -4.65 -16.52 0.98
N GLN A 331 -5.88 -17.04 0.93
CA GLN A 331 -6.77 -17.07 2.08
C GLN A 331 -7.61 -18.35 2.07
N PRO A 332 -8.04 -18.87 3.24
CA PRO A 332 -8.94 -20.02 3.31
C PRO A 332 -10.39 -19.63 2.96
N ALA A 333 -11.25 -20.63 2.72
CA ALA A 333 -12.69 -20.38 2.69
C ALA A 333 -13.23 -20.27 4.12
N VAL A 334 -14.21 -19.39 4.32
CA VAL A 334 -14.88 -19.18 5.61
C VAL A 334 -16.38 -19.02 5.37
N ASP A 335 -17.17 -19.90 5.98
CA ASP A 335 -18.64 -19.87 5.94
C ASP A 335 -19.21 -19.31 7.26
N GLY A 336 -19.27 -17.98 7.35
CA GLY A 336 -20.03 -17.31 8.42
C GLY A 336 -19.37 -17.36 9.80
N ALA A 337 -18.07 -17.05 9.88
CA ALA A 337 -17.42 -16.85 11.18
C ALA A 337 -18.00 -15.62 11.88
N PRO A 338 -18.15 -15.60 13.22
CA PRO A 338 -18.53 -14.39 13.94
C PRO A 338 -17.59 -13.22 13.61
N SER A 339 -18.10 -11.99 13.50
CA SER A 339 -17.25 -10.82 13.24
C SER A 339 -16.19 -10.55 14.31
N ALA A 340 -16.37 -11.10 15.51
CA ALA A 340 -15.40 -11.06 16.60
C ALA A 340 -14.48 -12.29 16.66
N HIS A 341 -14.48 -13.14 15.63
CA HIS A 341 -13.64 -14.35 15.59
C HIS A 341 -12.15 -13.95 15.61
N PRO A 342 -11.30 -14.58 16.45
CA PRO A 342 -9.92 -14.12 16.68
C PRO A 342 -8.98 -14.24 15.47
N VAL A 343 -9.37 -15.02 14.46
CA VAL A 343 -8.58 -15.25 13.24
C VAL A 343 -9.17 -14.52 12.02
N HIS A 344 -10.44 -14.81 11.68
CA HIS A 344 -11.10 -14.28 10.48
C HIS A 344 -12.00 -13.06 10.74
N GLY A 345 -12.20 -12.66 12.00
CA GLY A 345 -13.16 -11.62 12.36
C GLY A 345 -12.70 -10.23 11.93
N PHE A 346 -13.61 -9.45 11.35
CA PHE A 346 -13.44 -8.03 11.11
C PHE A 346 -14.77 -7.28 11.23
N GLY A 347 -14.69 -5.95 11.37
CA GLY A 347 -15.84 -5.06 11.41
C GLY A 347 -16.64 -5.12 12.73
N PRO A 348 -17.85 -4.52 12.76
CA PRO A 348 -18.63 -4.39 13.99
C PRO A 348 -18.99 -5.73 14.64
N LYS A 349 -18.98 -5.78 15.98
CA LYS A 349 -19.40 -6.95 16.75
C LYS A 349 -20.85 -7.35 16.47
N GLY A 350 -21.13 -8.65 16.47
CA GLY A 350 -22.48 -9.21 16.28
C GLY A 350 -22.87 -9.43 14.82
N GLY A 351 -21.92 -9.37 13.89
CA GLY A 351 -22.10 -9.76 12.49
C GLY A 351 -21.43 -11.10 12.16
N TYR A 352 -21.37 -11.40 10.86
CA TYR A 352 -20.76 -12.60 10.31
C TYR A 352 -19.85 -12.25 9.13
N VAL A 353 -18.72 -12.95 9.03
CA VAL A 353 -17.69 -12.80 8.01
C VAL A 353 -17.61 -14.04 7.15
N TYR A 354 -17.38 -13.83 5.86
CA TYR A 354 -17.29 -14.88 4.85
C TYR A 354 -16.07 -14.65 3.97
N GLN A 355 -15.45 -15.74 3.54
CA GLN A 355 -14.31 -15.73 2.61
C GLN A 355 -14.47 -16.83 1.57
N LYS A 356 -14.17 -16.53 0.31
CA LYS A 356 -13.86 -17.54 -0.71
C LYS A 356 -12.39 -17.91 -0.59
N ALA A 357 -12.07 -19.19 -0.74
CA ALA A 357 -10.68 -19.59 -0.91
C ALA A 357 -10.11 -18.94 -2.18
N PHE A 358 -8.94 -18.32 -2.06
CA PHE A 358 -8.14 -17.89 -3.20
C PHE A 358 -6.66 -18.18 -2.94
N VAL A 359 -5.90 -18.30 -4.03
CA VAL A 359 -4.43 -18.35 -3.98
C VAL A 359 -3.85 -17.68 -5.21
N GLU A 360 -2.68 -17.10 -5.02
CA GLU A 360 -1.86 -16.53 -6.08
C GLU A 360 -0.50 -17.21 -6.08
N PHE A 361 -0.04 -17.60 -7.27
CA PHE A 361 1.21 -18.33 -7.40
C PHE A 361 1.83 -18.18 -8.79
N PHE A 362 3.13 -18.47 -8.88
CA PHE A 362 3.85 -18.53 -10.15
C PHE A 362 3.86 -19.95 -10.71
N LEU A 363 3.63 -20.11 -12.02
CA LEU A 363 3.69 -21.39 -12.74
C LEU A 363 4.28 -21.21 -14.16
N SER A 364 4.64 -22.29 -14.86
CA SER A 364 5.21 -22.22 -16.22
C SER A 364 4.11 -22.06 -17.27
N GLU A 365 4.45 -21.62 -18.47
CA GLU A 365 3.45 -21.47 -19.54
C GLU A 365 2.80 -22.81 -19.92
N GLU A 366 3.54 -23.91 -19.90
CA GLU A 366 2.99 -25.26 -20.14
C GLU A 366 1.99 -25.67 -19.04
N GLU A 367 2.30 -25.35 -17.79
CA GLU A 367 1.41 -25.61 -16.65
C GLU A 367 0.14 -24.73 -16.72
N LEU A 368 0.26 -23.51 -17.29
CA LEU A 368 -0.89 -22.61 -17.49
C LEU A 368 -1.85 -23.18 -18.52
N ASP A 369 -1.32 -23.72 -19.63
CA ASP A 369 -2.13 -24.32 -20.68
C ASP A 369 -2.93 -25.53 -20.15
N GLU A 370 -2.32 -26.36 -19.31
CA GLU A 370 -3.00 -27.49 -18.64
C GLU A 370 -4.05 -27.01 -17.63
N PHE A 371 -3.73 -25.96 -16.86
CA PHE A 371 -4.63 -25.33 -15.90
C PHE A 371 -5.88 -24.76 -16.58
N GLU A 372 -5.70 -23.99 -17.65
CA GLU A 372 -6.75 -23.35 -18.44
C GLU A 372 -7.69 -24.41 -19.01
N LYS A 373 -7.13 -25.44 -19.65
CA LYS A 373 -7.90 -26.55 -20.19
C LYS A 373 -8.72 -27.27 -19.12
N ARG A 374 -8.15 -27.55 -17.94
CA ARG A 374 -8.90 -28.21 -16.84
C ARG A 374 -10.05 -27.33 -16.37
N SER A 375 -9.85 -26.01 -16.28
CA SER A 375 -10.89 -25.06 -15.88
C SER A 375 -12.07 -25.08 -16.87
N GLU A 376 -11.79 -25.12 -18.17
CA GLU A 376 -12.83 -25.22 -19.22
C GLU A 376 -13.57 -26.57 -19.18
N GLU A 377 -12.86 -27.68 -18.97
CA GLU A 377 -13.44 -29.01 -18.86
C GLU A 377 -14.38 -29.13 -17.66
N GLU A 378 -14.01 -28.54 -16.52
CA GLU A 378 -14.85 -28.51 -15.32
C GLU A 378 -16.13 -27.70 -15.56
N GLU A 379 -16.02 -26.50 -16.12
CA GLU A 379 -17.17 -25.64 -16.44
C GLU A 379 -18.12 -26.34 -17.42
N LYS A 380 -17.58 -26.98 -18.45
CA LYS A 380 -18.37 -27.81 -19.37
C LYS A 380 -19.05 -28.96 -18.64
N GLY A 381 -18.34 -29.69 -17.79
CA GLY A 381 -18.88 -30.80 -17.02
C GLY A 381 -20.02 -30.39 -16.07
N ARG A 382 -19.89 -29.25 -15.39
CA ARG A 382 -20.96 -28.72 -14.52
C ARG A 382 -22.22 -28.39 -15.30
N ARG A 383 -22.06 -27.73 -16.45
CA ARG A 383 -23.18 -27.40 -17.35
C ARG A 383 -23.89 -28.66 -17.87
N GLU A 384 -23.14 -29.69 -18.23
CA GLU A 384 -23.70 -30.98 -18.67
C GLU A 384 -24.46 -31.71 -17.55
N ARG A 385 -24.02 -31.56 -16.29
CA ARG A 385 -24.71 -32.12 -15.11
C ARG A 385 -25.88 -31.25 -14.61
N GLY A 386 -26.08 -30.05 -15.17
CA GLY A 386 -27.10 -29.11 -14.73
C GLY A 386 -26.80 -28.44 -13.37
N GLU A 387 -25.53 -28.36 -12.98
CA GLU A 387 -25.06 -27.81 -11.69
C GLU A 387 -24.78 -26.29 -11.75
N GLY A 388 -25.12 -25.63 -12.85
CA GLY A 388 -24.88 -24.22 -13.10
C GLY A 388 -24.32 -23.96 -14.50
N GLU A 389 -24.47 -22.73 -14.98
CA GLU A 389 -23.95 -22.31 -16.30
C GLU A 389 -22.46 -21.94 -16.26
N GLU A 390 -21.93 -21.59 -15.07
CA GLU A 390 -20.55 -21.16 -14.87
C GLU A 390 -19.73 -22.16 -14.04
N GLY A 391 -18.41 -22.19 -14.30
CA GLY A 391 -17.43 -22.89 -13.50
C GLY A 391 -17.24 -22.28 -12.10
N LEU A 392 -16.83 -23.09 -11.12
CA LEU A 392 -16.52 -22.61 -9.77
C LEU A 392 -15.15 -21.96 -9.65
N ILE A 393 -14.25 -22.25 -10.59
CA ILE A 393 -12.89 -21.72 -10.64
C ILE A 393 -12.87 -20.48 -11.53
N LYS A 394 -12.50 -19.34 -10.95
CA LYS A 394 -12.32 -18.08 -11.67
C LYS A 394 -10.92 -17.55 -11.45
N TRP A 395 -10.26 -17.12 -12.52
CA TRP A 395 -8.84 -16.80 -12.45
C TRP A 395 -8.39 -15.71 -13.42
N PHE A 396 -7.28 -15.07 -13.06
CA PHE A 396 -6.50 -14.19 -13.91
C PHE A 396 -5.06 -14.72 -13.99
N ALA A 397 -4.43 -14.60 -15.16
CA ALA A 397 -3.01 -14.89 -15.34
C ALA A 397 -2.33 -13.74 -16.09
N GLY A 398 -1.09 -13.44 -15.72
CA GLY A 398 -0.28 -12.41 -16.33
C GLY A 398 1.20 -12.79 -16.33
N ASN A 399 1.96 -12.22 -17.25
CA ASN A 399 3.41 -12.36 -17.27
C ASN A 399 4.11 -10.99 -17.29
N ARG A 400 5.44 -11.00 -17.21
CA ARG A 400 6.26 -9.79 -17.23
C ARG A 400 6.27 -9.06 -18.58
N ARG A 401 5.93 -9.75 -19.68
CA ARG A 401 5.87 -9.17 -21.03
C ARG A 401 4.60 -8.35 -21.26
N GLY A 402 3.65 -8.42 -20.33
CA GLY A 402 2.36 -7.73 -20.42
C GLY A 402 1.27 -8.59 -21.07
N ASP A 403 1.53 -9.87 -21.34
CA ASP A 403 0.49 -10.79 -21.80
C ASP A 403 -0.42 -11.16 -20.61
N SER A 404 -1.71 -11.33 -20.87
CA SER A 404 -2.70 -11.71 -19.86
C SER A 404 -3.71 -12.71 -20.41
N ARG A 405 -4.13 -13.68 -19.58
CA ARG A 405 -5.17 -14.68 -19.87
C ARG A 405 -6.14 -14.75 -18.70
N SER A 406 -7.42 -15.08 -18.94
CA SER A 406 -8.43 -15.17 -17.89
C SER A 406 -9.70 -15.84 -18.42
N ASN A 407 -10.45 -16.50 -17.53
CA ASN A 407 -11.82 -16.96 -17.79
C ASN A 407 -12.90 -16.01 -17.22
N MET A 408 -12.53 -14.80 -16.83
CA MET A 408 -13.43 -13.76 -16.34
C MET A 408 -13.99 -12.92 -17.49
N GLY A 409 -15.25 -12.53 -17.39
CA GLY A 409 -15.88 -11.59 -18.30
C GLY A 409 -15.35 -10.16 -18.11
N LYS A 410 -15.56 -9.33 -19.13
CA LYS A 410 -15.12 -7.92 -19.09
C LYS A 410 -15.89 -7.16 -18.02
N GLY A 411 -15.17 -6.69 -17.00
CA GLY A 411 -15.74 -5.95 -15.87
C GLY A 411 -16.23 -6.83 -14.72
N ASP A 412 -16.03 -8.15 -14.80
CA ASP A 412 -16.32 -9.05 -13.71
C ASP A 412 -15.39 -8.79 -12.51
N VAL A 413 -15.93 -9.01 -11.32
CA VAL A 413 -15.24 -8.75 -10.05
C VAL A 413 -15.35 -9.99 -9.17
N ASN A 414 -14.23 -10.50 -8.66
CA ASN A 414 -14.23 -11.56 -7.67
C ASN A 414 -14.26 -10.93 -6.27
N ALA A 415 -15.46 -10.80 -5.69
CA ALA A 415 -15.59 -10.56 -4.26
C ALA A 415 -15.20 -11.82 -3.48
N VAL A 416 -14.06 -11.75 -2.78
CA VAL A 416 -13.48 -12.89 -2.07
C VAL A 416 -13.60 -12.77 -0.55
N THR A 417 -13.86 -11.58 0.00
CA THR A 417 -14.10 -11.39 1.44
C THR A 417 -15.20 -10.37 1.68
N TRP A 418 -16.22 -10.77 2.44
CA TRP A 418 -17.36 -9.91 2.79
C TRP A 418 -17.89 -10.16 4.19
N GLY A 419 -18.62 -9.18 4.72
CA GLY A 419 -19.23 -9.21 6.04
C GLY A 419 -20.68 -8.73 6.02
N VAL A 420 -21.50 -9.34 6.87
CA VAL A 420 -22.90 -9.00 7.10
C VAL A 420 -23.04 -8.52 8.54
N PHE A 421 -23.43 -7.25 8.71
CA PHE A 421 -23.48 -6.60 10.02
C PHE A 421 -24.87 -6.03 10.30
N GLY A 422 -25.32 -6.09 11.55
CA GLY A 422 -26.63 -5.57 11.95
C GLY A 422 -26.79 -4.08 11.61
N GLY A 423 -27.85 -3.74 10.88
CA GLY A 423 -28.18 -2.36 10.51
C GLY A 423 -27.27 -1.73 9.43
N LYS A 424 -26.47 -2.54 8.71
CA LYS A 424 -25.61 -2.10 7.60
C LYS A 424 -25.88 -2.91 6.34
N GLU A 425 -25.54 -2.35 5.19
CA GLU A 425 -25.45 -3.11 3.93
C GLU A 425 -24.27 -4.10 4.00
N ILE A 426 -24.23 -5.06 3.07
CA ILE A 426 -23.11 -6.02 2.97
C ILE A 426 -21.83 -5.24 2.67
N VAL A 427 -20.81 -5.44 3.48
CA VAL A 427 -19.51 -4.79 3.31
C VAL A 427 -18.58 -5.78 2.63
N THR A 428 -18.00 -5.40 1.49
CA THR A 428 -16.98 -6.19 0.80
C THR A 428 -15.63 -5.53 1.02
N THR A 429 -14.69 -6.24 1.62
CA THR A 429 -13.36 -5.71 1.94
C THR A 429 -12.33 -6.09 0.88
N THR A 430 -12.43 -7.27 0.28
CA THR A 430 -11.45 -7.73 -0.71
C THR A 430 -12.11 -8.05 -2.05
N LEU A 431 -11.66 -7.35 -3.10
CA LEU A 431 -12.06 -7.54 -4.49
C LEU A 431 -10.83 -7.88 -5.32
N ILE A 432 -10.98 -8.83 -6.24
CA ILE A 432 -9.98 -9.13 -7.26
C ILE A 432 -10.61 -8.84 -8.62
N GLU A 433 -10.10 -7.82 -9.30
CA GLU A 433 -10.53 -7.39 -10.63
C GLU A 433 -9.34 -7.25 -11.58
N GLU A 434 -9.61 -7.19 -12.88
CA GLU A 434 -8.58 -7.19 -13.92
C GLU A 434 -7.54 -6.08 -13.73
N MET A 435 -7.97 -4.85 -13.40
CA MET A 435 -7.06 -3.72 -13.20
C MET A 435 -6.16 -3.91 -11.98
N SER A 436 -6.73 -4.30 -10.83
CA SER A 436 -5.95 -4.60 -9.62
C SER A 436 -4.99 -5.77 -9.85
N PHE A 437 -5.42 -6.82 -10.55
CA PHE A 437 -4.55 -7.94 -10.88
C PHE A 437 -3.37 -7.51 -11.77
N LYS A 438 -3.61 -6.68 -12.79
CA LYS A 438 -2.53 -6.18 -13.67
C LYS A 438 -1.51 -5.32 -12.93
N ALA A 439 -1.98 -4.41 -12.08
CA ALA A 439 -1.11 -3.58 -11.26
C ALA A 439 -0.28 -4.43 -10.29
N TRP A 440 -0.90 -5.41 -9.63
CA TRP A 440 -0.17 -6.39 -8.82
C TRP A 440 0.82 -7.21 -9.65
N ASN A 441 0.44 -7.67 -10.84
CA ASN A 441 1.32 -8.46 -11.70
C ASN A 441 2.62 -7.73 -12.02
N GLU A 442 2.54 -6.44 -12.36
CA GLU A 442 3.73 -5.60 -12.58
C GLU A 442 4.62 -5.55 -11.33
N GLU A 443 4.03 -5.33 -10.16
CA GLU A 443 4.75 -5.32 -8.89
C GLU A 443 5.39 -6.67 -8.53
N ALA A 444 4.63 -7.76 -8.66
CA ALA A 444 5.09 -9.11 -8.37
C ALA A 444 6.31 -9.51 -9.21
N PHE A 445 6.34 -9.10 -10.49
CA PHE A 445 7.49 -9.32 -11.36
C PHE A 445 8.64 -8.34 -11.13
N ALA A 446 8.38 -7.13 -10.64
CA ALA A 446 9.45 -6.24 -10.19
C ALA A 446 10.19 -6.82 -8.97
N ILE A 447 9.50 -7.49 -8.04
CA ILE A 447 10.13 -8.19 -6.90
C ILE A 447 11.11 -9.27 -7.38
N TRP A 448 10.77 -10.03 -8.41
CA TRP A 448 11.71 -11.00 -9.01
C TRP A 448 13.01 -10.35 -9.47
N LEU A 449 12.94 -9.17 -10.10
CA LEU A 449 14.11 -8.46 -10.58
C LEU A 449 14.97 -7.97 -9.42
N GLU A 450 14.35 -7.41 -8.38
CA GLU A 450 15.03 -6.97 -7.17
C GLU A 450 15.69 -8.13 -6.44
N TRP A 451 15.04 -9.29 -6.39
CA TRP A 451 15.64 -10.51 -5.88
C TRP A 451 16.87 -10.95 -6.71
N SER A 452 16.80 -10.85 -8.04
CA SER A 452 17.94 -11.14 -8.90
C SER A 452 19.14 -10.21 -8.66
N HIS A 453 18.88 -8.97 -8.24
CA HIS A 453 19.90 -7.95 -8.00
C HIS A 453 20.72 -8.19 -6.72
N LEU A 454 20.25 -9.06 -5.80
CA LEU A 454 21.06 -9.52 -4.66
C LEU A 454 22.33 -10.25 -5.08
N TYR A 455 22.37 -10.77 -6.31
CA TYR A 455 23.45 -11.61 -6.80
C TYR A 455 24.38 -10.85 -7.75
N PRO A 456 25.70 -11.13 -7.74
CA PRO A 456 26.65 -10.51 -8.66
C PRO A 456 26.26 -10.71 -10.14
N ALA A 457 26.59 -9.72 -10.96
CA ALA A 457 26.41 -9.79 -12.40
C ALA A 457 27.12 -11.04 -12.97
N GLY A 458 26.40 -11.86 -13.74
CA GLY A 458 26.94 -13.07 -14.37
C GLY A 458 26.90 -14.35 -13.53
N SER A 459 26.54 -14.27 -12.25
CA SER A 459 26.37 -15.45 -11.39
C SER A 459 25.20 -16.35 -11.84
N ASP A 460 25.30 -17.64 -11.56
CA ASP A 460 24.27 -18.61 -11.93
C ASP A 460 22.93 -18.31 -11.26
N SER A 461 22.93 -17.90 -9.98
CA SER A 461 21.71 -17.49 -9.28
C SER A 461 21.04 -16.27 -9.92
N ARG A 462 21.82 -15.27 -10.35
CA ARG A 462 21.24 -14.09 -11.02
C ARG A 462 20.57 -14.46 -12.33
N LYS A 463 21.24 -15.28 -13.15
CA LYS A 463 20.70 -15.76 -14.42
C LYS A 463 19.44 -16.57 -14.18
N PHE A 464 19.52 -17.55 -13.28
CA PHE A 464 18.42 -18.43 -12.94
C PHE A 464 17.17 -17.67 -12.46
N ILE A 465 17.32 -16.75 -11.50
CA ILE A 465 16.19 -15.96 -10.98
C ILE A 465 15.60 -15.02 -12.06
N ARG A 466 16.43 -14.45 -12.94
CA ARG A 466 15.92 -13.68 -14.09
C ARG A 466 15.18 -14.55 -15.10
N ASP A 467 15.71 -15.71 -15.40
CA ASP A 467 15.07 -16.64 -16.34
C ASP A 467 13.70 -17.06 -15.82
N LEU A 468 13.55 -17.32 -14.50
CA LEU A 468 12.23 -17.53 -13.88
C LEU A 468 11.31 -16.32 -14.04
N ALA A 469 11.80 -15.10 -13.81
CA ALA A 469 11.01 -13.88 -13.99
C ALA A 469 10.51 -13.68 -15.43
N ASP A 470 11.30 -14.09 -16.43
CA ASP A 470 10.98 -13.90 -17.84
C ASP A 470 10.11 -15.04 -18.43
N THR A 471 10.04 -16.20 -17.76
CA THR A 471 9.35 -17.41 -18.25
C THR A 471 8.09 -17.79 -17.48
N ARG A 472 7.96 -17.37 -16.21
CA ARG A 472 6.81 -17.72 -15.38
C ARG A 472 5.63 -16.80 -15.64
N TRP A 473 4.46 -17.32 -15.29
CA TRP A 473 3.19 -16.60 -15.23
C TRP A 473 2.75 -16.49 -13.78
N LEU A 474 2.28 -15.32 -13.37
CA LEU A 474 1.53 -15.15 -12.13
C LEU A 474 0.07 -15.51 -12.40
N VAL A 475 -0.52 -16.34 -11.55
CA VAL A 475 -1.94 -16.70 -11.58
C VAL A 475 -2.59 -16.32 -10.27
N SER A 476 -3.76 -15.69 -10.32
CA SER A 476 -4.67 -15.47 -9.20
C SER A 476 -5.93 -16.28 -9.45
N VAL A 477 -6.29 -17.18 -8.53
CA VAL A 477 -7.44 -18.07 -8.67
C VAL A 477 -8.30 -18.07 -7.42
N ALA A 478 -9.61 -18.02 -7.59
CA ALA A 478 -10.62 -18.11 -6.54
C ALA A 478 -11.61 -19.24 -6.82
N HIS A 479 -12.06 -19.92 -5.76
CA HIS A 479 -13.12 -20.92 -5.80
C HIS A 479 -14.43 -20.31 -5.28
N HIS A 480 -15.49 -20.37 -6.08
CA HIS A 480 -16.75 -19.68 -5.80
C HIS A 480 -17.67 -20.40 -4.83
N ASP A 481 -17.49 -21.71 -4.63
CA ASP A 481 -18.14 -22.43 -3.54
C ASP A 481 -17.34 -22.23 -2.24
N TYR A 482 -17.67 -21.16 -1.52
CA TYR A 482 -17.03 -20.79 -0.26
C TYR A 482 -17.39 -21.73 0.90
N LYS A 483 -18.34 -22.65 0.70
CA LYS A 483 -18.71 -23.65 1.71
C LYS A 483 -17.82 -24.89 1.66
N ASP A 484 -17.19 -25.14 0.53
CA ASP A 484 -16.20 -26.19 0.39
C ASP A 484 -14.81 -25.63 0.75
N GLU A 485 -14.44 -25.78 2.03
CA GLU A 485 -13.15 -25.33 2.58
C GLU A 485 -11.94 -25.87 1.80
N MET A 486 -12.06 -27.08 1.24
CA MET A 486 -10.97 -27.75 0.55
C MET A 486 -11.13 -27.78 -0.97
N GLY A 487 -12.23 -27.27 -1.52
CA GLY A 487 -12.56 -27.34 -2.95
C GLY A 487 -11.45 -26.80 -3.84
N LEU A 488 -10.95 -25.59 -3.54
CA LEU A 488 -9.83 -25.00 -4.28
C LEU A 488 -8.56 -25.86 -4.20
N TRP A 489 -8.21 -26.30 -3.00
CA TRP A 489 -6.95 -27.01 -2.76
C TRP A 489 -6.95 -28.39 -3.38
N ASN A 490 -8.07 -29.11 -3.24
CA ASN A 490 -8.28 -30.40 -3.90
C ASN A 490 -8.19 -30.22 -5.42
N TRP A 491 -8.87 -29.22 -5.98
CA TRP A 491 -8.81 -28.95 -7.41
C TRP A 491 -7.37 -28.65 -7.87
N LEU A 492 -6.61 -27.83 -7.15
CA LEU A 492 -5.23 -27.49 -7.52
C LEU A 492 -4.28 -28.70 -7.37
N LEU A 493 -4.44 -29.50 -6.33
CA LEU A 493 -3.54 -30.62 -6.00
C LEU A 493 -3.90 -31.90 -6.74
N GLU A 494 -5.14 -32.09 -7.17
CA GLU A 494 -5.58 -33.23 -7.97
C GLU A 494 -5.19 -33.04 -9.44
N GLN A 495 -4.03 -33.59 -9.81
CA GLN A 495 -3.72 -34.13 -11.14
C GLN A 495 -2.66 -35.22 -10.95
N GLY A 496 -2.97 -36.45 -11.39
CA GLY A 496 -2.05 -37.59 -11.30
C GLY A 496 -2.67 -38.97 -11.06
N LYS A 497 -4.00 -39.14 -11.04
CA LYS A 497 -4.60 -40.47 -11.25
C LYS A 497 -5.27 -40.50 -12.62
N LYS A 498 -4.46 -40.79 -13.64
CA LYS A 498 -4.94 -41.57 -14.79
C LYS A 498 -4.86 -43.04 -14.44
#